data_AF-A0A820FX29-F1
#
_entry.id   AF-A0A820FX29-F1
#
_cell.length_a   1.000
_cell.length_b   1.000
_cell.length_c   1.000
_cell.angle_alpha   90.00
_cell.angle_beta   90.00
_cell.angle_gamma   90.00
#
_symmetry.space_group_name_H-M   'P 1'
#
loop_
_entity.id
_entity.type
_entity.pdbx_description
1 polymer ?
#
loop_
_entity_poly.entity_id
_entity_poly.type
_entity_poly.pdbx_seq_one_letter_code
_entity_poly.pdbx_strand_id
1 'polypeptide(L)'
;VFESLTDLKNEQLVTVQLLSEDQVRSQILANIDLIKSSIPIQVESIVKLLQIITQSNSLTSALNTNIHAFTGLTNAQTPYIGPISTRFYDENKTYALNFFAQTCNVINGTAFAGFYSLSPFDSMSEHLQWPLYYPYLPNKIIPNATVDGFFSGCTPLDGLLVSTLDCLYSSTCLKNFADYFPDLNQTNSTWSNGLSASFQKRISVKDLLSELFVEEWLPVINYPQYFTSCAPKRCTYTEINHMNLVYSAALLLALYGGLTILLRLITSFLVSVFFKLKHHSTNNNLNRGTVCIFLLYKSLDVQTTNIIVSKPSLIAYKQLQKSHPDSLECSCSNIVIPFQKFVIWSPRLHQLCSSDFITENWISLVSLTQLGWLGWDETNWFGFS
;
A
#
# COMPACT_ATOMS: atom_id res chain seq x y z
N VAL A 1 -9.75 3.11 6.98
CA VAL A 1 -9.18 1.82 7.48
C VAL A 1 -10.24 0.75 7.65
N PHE A 2 -11.25 0.96 8.51
CA PHE A 2 -12.29 -0.05 8.76
C PHE A 2 -13.12 -0.39 7.53
N GLU A 3 -13.46 0.60 6.69
CA GLU A 3 -14.14 0.36 5.41
C GLU A 3 -13.23 -0.40 4.42
N SER A 4 -11.99 0.04 4.22
CA SER A 4 -11.03 -0.66 3.36
C SER A 4 -10.74 -2.11 3.80
N LEU A 5 -10.72 -2.37 5.13
CA LEU A 5 -10.63 -3.72 5.68
C LEU A 5 -11.92 -4.53 5.51
N THR A 6 -13.07 -3.86 5.50
CA THR A 6 -14.37 -4.48 5.20
C THR A 6 -14.45 -4.86 3.73
N ASP A 7 -13.98 -4.01 2.83
CA ASP A 7 -13.88 -4.29 1.39
C ASP A 7 -12.96 -5.50 1.15
N LEU A 8 -11.78 -5.53 1.78
CA LEU A 8 -10.87 -6.69 1.74
C LEU A 8 -11.49 -8.00 2.25
N LYS A 9 -12.35 -7.93 3.27
CA LYS A 9 -13.04 -9.11 3.80
C LYS A 9 -14.11 -9.62 2.83
N ASN A 10 -14.72 -8.71 2.08
CA ASN A 10 -15.78 -8.99 1.12
C ASN A 10 -15.24 -9.47 -0.24
N GLU A 11 -13.93 -9.28 -0.50
CA GLU A 11 -13.25 -9.80 -1.68
C GLU A 11 -13.37 -11.33 -1.80
N GLN A 12 -13.33 -11.80 -3.06
CA GLN A 12 -13.59 -13.19 -3.40
C GLN A 12 -12.46 -13.74 -4.27
N LEU A 13 -11.99 -14.94 -3.93
CA LEU A 13 -11.14 -15.71 -4.80
C LEU A 13 -11.99 -16.41 -5.85
N VAL A 14 -11.79 -16.07 -7.12
CA VAL A 14 -12.45 -16.73 -8.25
C VAL A 14 -11.45 -17.66 -8.94
N THR A 15 -11.65 -18.97 -8.80
CA THR A 15 -10.79 -19.97 -9.44
C THR A 15 -11.53 -21.26 -9.76
N VAL A 16 -11.30 -21.79 -10.96
CA VAL A 16 -11.84 -23.09 -11.38
C VAL A 16 -10.95 -24.23 -10.87
N GLN A 17 -9.67 -23.95 -10.66
CA GLN A 17 -8.67 -24.91 -10.20
C GLN A 17 -8.29 -24.65 -8.73
N LEU A 18 -7.97 -25.72 -8.00
CA LEU A 18 -7.41 -25.62 -6.66
C LEU A 18 -5.98 -25.10 -6.76
N LEU A 19 -5.73 -23.96 -6.15
CA LEU A 19 -4.44 -23.27 -6.16
C LEU A 19 -3.53 -23.80 -5.03
N SER A 20 -2.22 -23.79 -5.26
CA SER A 20 -1.24 -24.03 -4.21
C SER A 20 -1.28 -22.95 -3.12
N GLU A 21 -0.72 -23.23 -1.95
CA GLU A 21 -0.66 -22.24 -0.87
C GLU A 21 0.06 -20.95 -1.30
N ASP A 22 1.15 -21.08 -2.07
CA ASP A 22 1.90 -19.94 -2.60
C ASP A 22 1.12 -19.16 -3.67
N GLN A 23 0.35 -19.85 -4.51
CA GLN A 23 -0.52 -19.21 -5.51
C GLN A 23 -1.66 -18.44 -4.84
N VAL A 24 -2.32 -19.03 -3.83
CA VAL A 24 -3.35 -18.35 -3.04
C VAL A 24 -2.75 -17.11 -2.37
N ARG A 25 -1.57 -17.24 -1.76
CA ARG A 25 -0.86 -16.12 -1.15
C ARG A 25 -0.55 -15.01 -2.16
N SER A 26 -0.02 -15.37 -3.32
CA SER A 26 0.32 -14.41 -4.38
C SER A 26 -0.92 -13.64 -4.86
N GLN A 27 -2.05 -14.33 -5.04
CA GLN A 27 -3.31 -13.69 -5.45
C GLN A 27 -3.84 -12.73 -4.38
N ILE A 28 -3.75 -13.10 -3.09
CA ILE A 28 -4.15 -12.22 -1.99
C ILE A 28 -3.25 -10.98 -1.93
N LEU A 29 -1.93 -11.16 -2.04
CA LEU A 29 -0.97 -10.04 -2.04
C LEU A 29 -1.23 -9.08 -3.22
N ALA A 30 -1.53 -9.61 -4.41
CA ALA A 30 -1.91 -8.78 -5.56
C ALA A 30 -3.17 -7.95 -5.29
N ASN A 31 -4.19 -8.53 -4.65
CA ASN A 31 -5.41 -7.79 -4.28
C ASN A 31 -5.13 -6.70 -3.23
N ILE A 32 -4.24 -6.98 -2.27
CA ILE A 32 -3.80 -5.96 -1.30
C ILE A 32 -3.11 -4.80 -2.03
N ASP A 33 -2.23 -5.09 -2.99
CA ASP A 33 -1.51 -4.06 -3.73
C ASP A 33 -2.43 -3.21 -4.61
N LEU A 34 -3.50 -3.80 -5.17
CA LEU A 34 -4.56 -3.04 -5.84
C LEU A 34 -5.23 -2.04 -4.89
N ILE A 35 -5.55 -2.44 -3.67
CA ILE A 35 -6.20 -1.55 -2.69
C ILE A 35 -5.24 -0.47 -2.18
N LYS A 36 -3.96 -0.81 -1.97
CA LYS A 36 -2.93 0.20 -1.67
C LYS A 36 -2.81 1.26 -2.76
N SER A 37 -3.13 0.94 -4.01
CA SER A 37 -3.09 1.92 -5.11
C SER A 37 -4.29 2.89 -5.11
N SER A 38 -5.44 2.50 -4.56
CA SER A 38 -6.66 3.31 -4.57
C SER A 38 -6.84 4.18 -3.32
N ILE A 39 -6.37 3.70 -2.17
CA ILE A 39 -6.47 4.38 -0.87
C ILE A 39 -5.87 5.80 -0.90
N PRO A 40 -4.63 6.02 -1.40
CA PRO A 40 -4.02 7.35 -1.43
C PRO A 40 -4.88 8.37 -2.16
N ILE A 41 -5.57 7.97 -3.23
CA ILE A 41 -6.41 8.86 -4.04
C ILE A 41 -7.63 9.34 -3.25
N GLN A 42 -8.28 8.43 -2.52
CA GLN A 42 -9.45 8.78 -1.70
C GLN A 42 -9.05 9.68 -0.52
N VAL A 43 -7.98 9.31 0.18
CA VAL A 43 -7.43 10.09 1.29
C VAL A 43 -7.00 11.48 0.81
N GLU A 44 -6.29 11.56 -0.30
CA GLU A 44 -5.84 12.84 -0.87
C GLU A 44 -7.04 13.71 -1.26
N SER A 45 -8.11 13.12 -1.79
CA SER A 45 -9.34 13.85 -2.12
C SER A 45 -10.03 14.43 -0.88
N ILE A 46 -10.10 13.66 0.22
CA ILE A 46 -10.65 14.13 1.50
C ILE A 46 -9.77 15.22 2.11
N VAL A 47 -8.45 15.02 2.13
CA VAL A 47 -7.50 16.02 2.63
C VAL A 47 -7.63 17.32 1.84
N LYS A 48 -7.67 17.24 0.50
CA LYS A 48 -7.90 18.42 -0.35
C LYS A 48 -9.23 19.08 -0.06
N LEU A 49 -10.30 18.31 0.13
CA LEU A 49 -11.60 18.86 0.49
C LEU A 49 -11.53 19.62 1.83
N LEU A 50 -10.90 19.02 2.85
CA LEU A 50 -10.69 19.67 4.15
C LEU A 50 -9.86 20.94 4.01
N GLN A 51 -8.76 20.92 3.25
CA GLN A 51 -7.92 22.09 2.99
C GLN A 51 -8.69 23.19 2.25
N ILE A 52 -9.49 22.85 1.23
CA ILE A 52 -10.33 23.82 0.51
C ILE A 52 -11.33 24.43 1.49
N ILE A 53 -12.07 23.62 2.26
CA ILE A 53 -13.05 24.14 3.21
C ILE A 53 -12.39 25.04 4.27
N THR A 54 -11.21 24.67 4.78
CA THR A 54 -10.50 25.43 5.82
C THR A 54 -9.75 26.64 5.30
N GLN A 55 -9.34 26.68 4.03
CA GLN A 55 -8.59 27.79 3.43
C GLN A 55 -9.47 28.75 2.61
N SER A 56 -10.45 28.25 1.86
CA SER A 56 -11.25 29.05 0.90
C SER A 56 -12.59 29.54 1.44
N ASN A 57 -13.05 29.05 2.60
CA ASN A 57 -14.32 29.42 3.22
C ASN A 57 -15.54 29.42 2.27
N SER A 58 -15.60 28.46 1.36
CA SER A 58 -16.67 28.39 0.35
C SER A 58 -18.03 27.90 0.92
N LEU A 59 -18.09 27.61 2.23
CA LEU A 59 -19.30 27.25 2.98
C LEU A 59 -19.55 28.29 4.08
N THR A 60 -19.93 29.49 3.67
CA THR A 60 -20.04 30.69 4.52
C THR A 60 -21.24 30.70 5.47
N SER A 61 -21.88 29.55 5.73
CA SER A 61 -23.01 29.48 6.67
C SER A 61 -22.84 28.32 7.65
N ALA A 62 -22.61 28.68 8.92
CA ALA A 62 -22.89 27.92 10.14
C ALA A 62 -21.76 27.17 10.90
N LEU A 63 -20.47 27.24 10.53
CA LEU A 63 -19.44 26.38 11.16
C LEU A 63 -18.21 27.06 11.80
N ASN A 64 -18.27 28.30 12.30
CA ASN A 64 -17.07 28.94 12.92
C ASN A 64 -15.83 28.84 12.02
N THR A 65 -16.01 29.21 10.75
CA THR A 65 -14.96 29.14 9.73
C THR A 65 -13.82 30.11 10.02
N ASN A 66 -12.68 29.92 9.33
CA ASN A 66 -11.42 30.69 9.26
C ASN A 66 -11.50 32.23 9.05
N ILE A 67 -12.57 32.85 9.53
CA ILE A 67 -12.79 34.28 9.60
C ILE A 67 -12.61 34.66 11.06
N HIS A 68 -11.61 35.50 11.32
CA HIS A 68 -11.41 36.07 12.63
C HIS A 68 -12.14 37.40 12.72
N ALA A 69 -13.04 37.53 13.68
CA ALA A 69 -13.62 38.81 14.06
C ALA A 69 -12.69 39.48 15.08
N PHE A 70 -12.06 40.59 14.71
CA PHE A 70 -11.24 41.38 15.62
C PHE A 70 -11.86 42.74 15.89
N THR A 71 -11.94 43.12 17.16
CA THR A 71 -12.32 44.45 17.61
C THR A 71 -11.07 45.18 18.08
N GLY A 72 -10.70 46.27 17.41
CA GLY A 72 -9.60 47.12 17.86
C GLY A 72 -9.90 47.78 19.21
N LEU A 73 -8.88 47.90 20.07
CA LEU A 73 -8.98 48.50 21.41
C LEU A 73 -9.09 50.04 21.41
N THR A 74 -9.22 50.69 20.25
CA THR A 74 -9.31 52.16 20.15
C THR A 74 -10.73 52.62 19.85
N ASN A 75 -11.03 53.86 20.24
CA ASN A 75 -12.38 54.44 20.42
C ASN A 75 -13.27 54.54 19.16
N ALA A 76 -12.93 53.91 18.03
CA ALA A 76 -13.75 53.81 16.83
C ALA A 76 -14.09 52.34 16.55
N GLN A 77 -15.26 51.93 17.07
CA GLN A 77 -15.78 50.57 17.08
C GLN A 77 -16.31 50.13 15.70
N THR A 78 -15.45 49.61 14.84
CA THR A 78 -15.91 48.77 13.73
C THR A 78 -15.26 47.39 13.83
N PRO A 79 -16.01 46.33 14.17
CA PRO A 79 -15.49 44.97 14.09
C PRO A 79 -15.08 44.70 12.64
N TYR A 80 -13.81 44.32 12.44
CA TYR A 80 -13.34 43.89 11.14
C TYR A 80 -13.30 42.36 11.10
N ILE A 81 -13.80 41.85 9.98
CA ILE A 81 -13.92 40.42 9.70
C ILE A 81 -12.86 40.13 8.63
N GLY A 82 -11.82 39.37 9.00
CA GLY A 82 -10.71 39.04 8.11
C GLY A 82 -10.49 37.53 7.99
N PRO A 83 -10.10 37.02 6.82
CA PRO A 83 -9.69 35.61 6.67
C PRO A 83 -8.39 35.33 7.44
N ILE A 84 -8.13 34.06 7.78
CA ILE A 84 -6.80 33.64 8.26
C ILE A 84 -5.77 33.98 7.18
N SER A 85 -4.74 34.72 7.58
CA SER A 85 -3.66 35.17 6.71
C SER A 85 -2.32 34.90 7.36
N THR A 86 -1.35 34.46 6.56
CA THR A 86 0.05 34.41 6.96
C THR A 86 0.70 35.76 6.73
N ARG A 87 1.68 36.12 7.58
CA ARG A 87 2.49 37.32 7.38
C ARG A 87 3.92 36.91 7.03
N PHE A 88 4.50 37.55 6.03
CA PHE A 88 5.89 37.34 5.63
C PHE A 88 6.59 38.65 5.28
N TYR A 89 7.92 38.59 5.20
CA TYR A 89 8.80 39.70 4.85
C TYR A 89 9.23 39.58 3.39
N ASP A 90 9.18 40.68 2.64
CA ASP A 90 9.71 40.78 1.27
C ASP A 90 11.16 41.27 1.32
N GLU A 91 12.06 40.56 0.63
CA GLU A 91 13.49 40.91 0.53
C GLU A 91 13.75 42.17 -0.31
N ASN A 92 12.83 42.56 -1.20
CA ASN A 92 13.14 43.47 -2.31
C ASN A 92 12.98 44.97 -2.03
N LYS A 93 12.66 45.40 -0.80
CA LYS A 93 12.47 46.83 -0.51
C LYS A 93 13.31 47.31 0.67
N THR A 94 14.23 48.22 0.33
CA THR A 94 15.09 49.05 1.19
C THR A 94 14.48 49.44 2.54
N TYR A 95 15.12 49.00 3.63
CA TYR A 95 15.11 49.55 5.01
C TYR A 95 13.77 49.86 5.71
N ALA A 96 12.62 49.62 5.06
CA ALA A 96 11.29 49.72 5.65
C ALA A 96 10.70 48.31 5.79
N LEU A 97 10.38 47.91 7.03
CA LEU A 97 9.72 46.65 7.34
C LEU A 97 8.29 46.66 6.80
N ASN A 98 8.13 46.31 5.52
CA ASN A 98 6.82 46.04 4.95
C ASN A 98 6.47 44.57 5.22
N PHE A 99 5.48 44.35 6.09
CA PHE A 99 4.88 43.03 6.25
C PHE A 99 3.79 42.87 5.19
N PHE A 100 3.81 41.74 4.49
CA PHE A 100 2.74 41.36 3.58
C PHE A 100 1.89 40.33 4.29
N ALA A 101 0.59 40.62 4.41
CA ALA A 101 -0.40 39.63 4.81
C ALA A 101 -0.94 38.97 3.55
N GLN A 102 -0.82 37.65 3.47
CA GLN A 102 -1.39 36.88 2.38
C GLN A 102 -2.33 35.83 2.94
N THR A 103 -3.47 35.70 2.30
CA THR A 103 -4.47 34.73 2.69
C THR A 103 -3.92 33.31 2.50
N CYS A 104 -4.26 32.43 3.44
CA CYS A 104 -3.74 31.06 3.48
C CYS A 104 -4.05 30.22 2.23
N ASN A 105 -5.02 30.63 1.41
CA ASN A 105 -5.34 30.01 0.12
C ASN A 105 -4.37 30.36 -1.02
N VAL A 106 -3.41 31.27 -0.82
CA VAL A 106 -2.45 31.68 -1.87
C VAL A 106 -1.02 31.21 -1.59
N ILE A 107 -0.59 31.15 -0.33
CA ILE A 107 0.73 30.60 0.06
C ILE A 107 0.56 29.55 1.15
N ASN A 108 1.14 28.38 0.92
CA ASN A 108 1.33 27.35 1.95
C ASN A 108 2.61 27.67 2.75
N GLY A 109 2.49 28.58 3.71
CA GLY A 109 3.57 28.84 4.67
C GLY A 109 3.68 27.66 5.63
N THR A 110 4.89 27.12 5.80
CA THR A 110 5.22 26.13 6.84
C THR A 110 6.55 26.48 7.48
N ALA A 111 6.70 26.19 8.76
CA ALA A 111 7.95 26.35 9.51
C ALA A 111 7.88 25.50 10.77
N PHE A 112 9.04 25.37 11.42
CA PHE A 112 9.18 24.59 12.63
C PHE A 112 8.21 25.08 13.72
N ALA A 113 7.55 24.14 14.36
CA ALA A 113 6.86 24.41 15.60
C ALA A 113 7.89 24.67 16.70
N GLY A 114 7.53 25.50 17.67
CA GLY A 114 8.41 25.84 18.77
C GLY A 114 7.63 26.40 19.95
N PHE A 115 8.32 26.46 21.09
CA PHE A 115 7.83 27.11 22.28
C PHE A 115 8.31 28.54 22.30
N TYR A 116 7.40 29.49 22.50
CA TYR A 116 7.68 30.91 22.49
C TYR A 116 7.54 31.47 23.91
N SER A 117 8.39 32.42 24.28
CA SER A 117 8.21 33.17 25.52
C SER A 117 7.03 34.13 25.36
N LEU A 118 6.07 34.08 26.30
CA LEU A 118 4.91 34.96 26.35
C LEU A 118 5.31 36.41 26.08
N SER A 119 4.82 36.98 24.98
CA SER A 119 4.92 38.40 24.72
C SER A 119 3.75 39.10 25.41
N PRO A 120 3.94 40.21 26.14
CA PRO A 120 2.82 41.02 26.64
C PRO A 120 1.93 41.59 25.51
N PHE A 121 2.32 41.37 24.25
CA PHE A 121 1.56 41.67 23.03
C PHE A 121 1.13 40.42 22.27
N ASP A 122 0.82 39.30 22.96
CA ASP A 122 0.28 38.06 22.37
C ASP A 122 -1.09 38.29 21.71
N SER A 123 -1.11 39.07 20.64
CA SER A 123 -2.13 39.03 19.63
C SER A 123 -1.83 37.79 18.79
N MET A 124 -2.87 36.99 18.53
CA MET A 124 -2.83 35.82 17.65
C MET A 124 -2.17 36.11 16.27
N SER A 125 -2.09 37.40 15.90
CA SER A 125 -1.39 37.96 14.74
C SER A 125 0.15 37.85 14.73
N GLU A 126 0.83 37.75 15.88
CA GLU A 126 2.31 37.76 15.91
C GLU A 126 2.93 36.38 15.63
N HIS A 127 2.26 35.29 16.00
CA HIS A 127 2.69 33.91 15.73
C HIS A 127 2.50 33.49 14.26
N LEU A 128 1.79 34.29 13.45
CA LEU A 128 1.58 34.08 12.01
C LEU A 128 2.72 34.62 11.14
N GLN A 129 3.79 35.14 11.75
CA GLN A 129 4.95 35.70 11.05
C GLN A 129 6.00 34.63 10.79
N TRP A 130 6.15 34.22 9.53
CA TRP A 130 7.12 33.20 9.14
C TRP A 130 8.53 33.80 9.10
N PRO A 131 9.49 33.29 9.90
CA PRO A 131 10.86 33.84 9.95
C PRO A 131 11.71 33.46 8.74
N LEU A 132 11.13 32.85 7.70
CA LEU A 132 11.84 32.15 6.62
C LEU A 132 12.80 33.01 5.79
N TYR A 133 12.84 34.33 5.96
CA TYR A 133 13.53 35.18 4.98
C TYR A 133 14.39 36.33 5.51
N TYR A 134 14.54 36.54 6.83
CA TYR A 134 15.47 37.59 7.32
C TYR A 134 16.07 37.28 8.71
N PRO A 135 17.36 36.89 8.80
CA PRO A 135 17.99 36.55 10.08
C PRO A 135 18.34 37.76 10.98
N TYR A 136 18.15 39.01 10.53
CA TYR A 136 18.65 40.22 11.19
C TYR A 136 17.58 41.18 11.76
N LEU A 137 16.35 40.72 12.01
CA LEU A 137 15.31 41.58 12.57
C LEU A 137 15.47 41.80 14.08
N PRO A 138 15.39 43.05 14.59
CA PRO A 138 15.58 43.37 16.01
C PRO A 138 14.41 42.92 16.93
N ASN A 139 13.25 42.54 16.37
CA ASN A 139 12.07 42.03 17.09
C ASN A 139 11.74 40.58 16.70
N LYS A 140 12.75 39.75 16.46
CA LYS A 140 12.54 38.34 16.10
C LYS A 140 11.96 37.60 17.31
N ILE A 141 10.72 37.12 17.21
CA ILE A 141 10.21 36.11 18.13
C ILE A 141 10.91 34.80 17.77
N ILE A 142 12.05 34.54 18.42
CA ILE A 142 12.77 33.27 18.28
C ILE A 142 12.09 32.29 19.24
N PRO A 143 11.70 31.09 18.78
CA PRO A 143 11.23 30.08 19.72
C PRO A 143 12.37 29.77 20.70
N ASN A 144 12.07 29.78 22.00
CA ASN A 144 13.00 29.39 23.05
C ASN A 144 13.53 27.96 22.81
N ALA A 145 12.69 27.09 22.24
CA ALA A 145 13.08 25.79 21.73
C ALA A 145 12.17 25.38 20.56
N THR A 146 12.72 24.72 19.54
CA THR A 146 11.94 24.09 18.48
C THR A 146 11.45 22.71 18.90
N VAL A 147 10.31 22.29 18.36
CA VAL A 147 9.76 20.95 18.55
C VAL A 147 10.11 20.11 17.32
N ASP A 148 11.07 19.20 17.49
CA ASP A 148 11.61 18.42 16.37
C ASP A 148 10.52 17.64 15.63
N GLY A 149 10.51 17.76 14.30
CA GLY A 149 9.56 17.08 13.43
C GLY A 149 8.12 17.58 13.53
N PHE A 150 7.85 18.62 14.32
CA PHE A 150 6.57 19.33 14.30
C PHE A 150 6.72 20.63 13.52
N PHE A 151 5.69 20.93 12.75
CA PHE A 151 5.61 22.11 11.92
C PHE A 151 4.30 22.83 12.18
N SER A 152 4.37 24.15 12.19
CA SER A 152 3.21 25.00 12.04
C SER A 152 2.90 25.19 10.56
N GLY A 153 1.64 25.46 10.25
CA GLY A 153 1.17 25.80 8.91
C GLY A 153 0.13 26.90 8.95
N CYS A 154 -0.37 27.27 7.78
CA CYS A 154 -1.54 28.14 7.62
C CYS A 154 -2.76 27.70 8.45
N THR A 155 -2.93 26.40 8.61
CA THR A 155 -3.89 25.76 9.51
C THR A 155 -3.19 24.68 10.34
N PRO A 156 -3.74 24.29 11.51
CA PRO A 156 -3.20 23.15 12.26
C PRO A 156 -3.13 21.87 11.43
N LEU A 157 -4.09 21.66 10.51
CA LEU A 157 -4.09 20.54 9.58
C LEU A 157 -2.90 20.61 8.62
N ASP A 158 -2.62 21.77 8.03
CA ASP A 158 -1.48 21.93 7.11
C ASP A 158 -0.14 21.70 7.81
N GLY A 159 0.03 22.23 9.02
CA GLY A 159 1.21 22.00 9.85
C GLY A 159 1.36 20.53 10.23
N LEU A 160 0.25 19.88 10.62
CA LEU A 160 0.25 18.47 10.96
C LEU A 160 0.63 17.59 9.76
N LEU A 161 0.05 17.83 8.58
CA LEU A 161 0.29 17.01 7.39
C LEU A 161 1.75 17.01 6.96
N VAL A 162 2.47 18.12 7.10
CA VAL A 162 3.91 18.19 6.79
C VAL A 162 4.80 17.71 7.94
N SER A 163 4.25 17.53 9.14
CA SER A 163 5.00 17.08 10.30
C SER A 163 5.44 15.63 10.18
N THR A 164 6.63 15.32 10.70
CA THR A 164 7.20 13.97 10.83
C THR A 164 7.03 13.40 12.25
N LEU A 165 6.63 14.25 13.21
CA LEU A 165 6.38 13.90 14.61
C LEU A 165 7.60 13.30 15.34
N ASP A 166 8.81 13.65 14.92
CA ASP A 166 10.06 13.11 15.48
C ASP A 166 10.16 13.27 17.00
N CYS A 167 9.65 14.38 17.55
CA CYS A 167 9.61 14.63 18.98
C CYS A 167 8.93 13.51 19.77
N LEU A 168 7.92 12.83 19.21
CA LEU A 168 7.22 11.73 19.89
C LEU A 168 8.12 10.52 20.17
N TYR A 169 9.26 10.40 19.48
CA TYR A 169 10.27 9.35 19.69
C TYR A 169 11.40 9.79 20.62
N SER A 170 11.37 11.04 21.12
CA SER A 170 12.43 11.63 21.93
C SER A 170 11.90 12.00 23.31
N SER A 171 12.26 11.21 24.33
CA SER A 171 11.92 11.51 25.72
C SER A 171 12.46 12.86 26.19
N THR A 172 13.59 13.32 25.65
CA THR A 172 14.11 14.67 25.91
C THR A 172 13.18 15.74 25.35
N CYS A 173 12.71 15.58 24.11
CA CYS A 173 11.79 16.54 23.50
C CYS A 173 10.43 16.56 24.21
N LEU A 174 9.93 15.39 24.62
CA LEU A 174 8.68 15.27 25.36
C LEU A 174 8.73 15.88 26.76
N LYS A 175 9.89 15.84 27.43
CA LYS A 175 10.09 16.58 28.68
C LYS A 175 9.94 18.09 28.50
N ASN A 176 10.38 18.63 27.37
CA ASN A 176 10.18 20.07 27.10
C ASN A 176 8.67 20.42 27.10
N PHE A 177 7.78 19.54 26.60
CA PHE A 177 6.34 19.79 26.68
C PHE A 177 5.84 19.96 28.11
N ALA A 178 6.33 19.14 29.04
CA ALA A 178 5.98 19.24 30.45
C ALA A 178 6.44 20.56 31.11
N ASP A 179 7.55 21.14 30.65
CA ASP A 179 8.03 22.44 31.14
C ASP A 179 7.14 23.60 30.70
N TYR A 180 6.58 23.54 29.48
CA TYR A 180 5.67 24.56 28.95
C TYR A 180 4.20 24.31 29.29
N PHE A 181 3.81 23.07 29.56
CA PHE A 181 2.44 22.67 29.90
C PHE A 181 2.45 21.88 31.21
N PRO A 182 2.51 22.56 32.37
CA PRO A 182 2.70 21.92 33.67
C PRO A 182 1.56 20.96 34.05
N ASP A 183 0.36 21.14 33.50
CA ASP A 183 -0.76 20.22 33.72
C ASP A 183 -0.52 18.81 33.15
N LEU A 184 0.39 18.67 32.18
CA LEU A 184 0.81 17.36 31.65
C LEU A 184 1.59 16.54 32.68
N ASN A 185 2.14 17.18 33.73
CA ASN A 185 2.85 16.50 34.82
C ASN A 185 1.92 15.90 35.88
N GLN A 186 0.62 16.26 35.88
CA GLN A 186 -0.32 15.82 36.92
C GLN A 186 -0.75 14.36 36.75
N THR A 187 -0.45 13.72 35.60
CA THR A 187 -0.77 12.32 35.35
C THR A 187 0.48 11.44 35.42
N ASN A 188 0.40 10.32 36.16
CA ASN A 188 1.41 9.25 36.18
C ASN A 188 1.45 8.52 34.82
N SER A 189 1.80 9.23 33.76
CA SER A 189 1.56 8.80 32.39
C SER A 189 2.85 8.47 31.66
N THR A 190 2.87 7.32 31.00
CA THR A 190 4.02 6.75 30.29
C THR A 190 4.40 7.48 29.00
N TRP A 191 3.61 8.44 28.54
CA TRP A 191 3.85 9.18 27.29
C TRP A 191 5.22 9.85 27.25
N SER A 192 5.76 10.32 28.39
CA SER A 192 7.06 10.99 28.48
C SER A 192 8.25 10.08 28.12
N ASN A 193 8.04 8.76 28.11
CA ASN A 193 9.06 7.80 27.67
C ASN A 193 9.25 7.79 26.16
N GLY A 194 8.31 8.37 25.42
CA GLY A 194 8.33 8.40 23.95
C GLY A 194 8.03 7.05 23.31
N LEU A 195 7.86 7.11 21.99
CA LEU A 195 7.73 5.95 21.12
C LEU A 195 9.08 5.25 20.94
N SER A 196 9.05 4.01 20.46
CA SER A 196 10.26 3.21 20.26
C SER A 196 10.99 3.67 19.01
N ALA A 197 12.25 4.10 19.17
CA ALA A 197 13.09 4.51 18.05
C ALA A 197 13.37 3.38 17.05
N SER A 198 13.16 2.10 17.42
CA SER A 198 13.35 0.95 16.52
C SER A 198 12.46 0.97 15.28
N PHE A 199 11.37 1.74 15.31
CA PHE A 199 10.42 1.91 14.21
C PHE A 199 10.34 3.36 13.70
N GLN A 200 11.30 4.23 14.07
CA GLN A 200 11.31 5.60 13.59
C GLN A 200 11.62 5.65 12.08
N LYS A 201 10.55 5.66 11.27
CA LYS A 201 10.60 6.04 9.86
C LYS A 201 10.39 7.55 9.81
N ARG A 202 11.32 8.30 9.22
CA ARG A 202 11.11 9.75 8.96
C ARG A 202 10.17 9.89 7.76
N ILE A 203 8.87 9.87 8.05
CA ILE A 203 7.77 9.96 7.10
C ILE A 203 6.81 11.05 7.57
N SER A 204 6.23 11.81 6.64
CA SER A 204 5.26 12.85 7.03
C SER A 204 3.93 12.24 7.46
N VAL A 205 3.14 12.95 8.26
CA VAL A 205 1.78 12.51 8.63
C VAL A 205 0.91 12.36 7.38
N LYS A 206 1.10 13.20 6.35
CA LYS A 206 0.40 13.04 5.07
C LYS A 206 0.70 11.69 4.43
N ASP A 207 1.95 11.27 4.43
CA ASP A 207 2.37 9.99 3.86
C ASP A 207 1.90 8.82 4.75
N LEU A 208 1.92 8.95 6.08
CA LEU A 208 1.32 7.97 6.98
C LEU A 208 -0.19 7.82 6.73
N LEU A 209 -0.89 8.94 6.51
CA LEU A 209 -2.31 8.95 6.23
C LEU A 209 -2.64 8.30 4.89
N SER A 210 -1.80 8.49 3.86
CA SER A 210 -1.97 7.83 2.55
C SER A 210 -1.77 6.30 2.64
N GLU A 211 -0.98 5.84 3.61
CA GLU A 211 -0.84 4.43 3.98
C GLU A 211 -1.84 3.99 5.08
N LEU A 212 -2.79 4.85 5.49
CA LEU A 212 -3.75 4.59 6.57
C LEU A 212 -3.12 4.20 7.91
N PHE A 213 -1.88 4.63 8.14
CA PHE A 213 -1.03 4.20 9.25
C PHE A 213 -0.82 2.68 9.31
N VAL A 214 -0.93 1.97 8.19
CA VAL A 214 -0.62 0.54 8.10
C VAL A 214 0.80 0.36 7.60
N GLU A 215 1.69 -0.16 8.45
CA GLU A 215 3.08 -0.43 8.08
C GLU A 215 3.24 -1.73 7.31
N GLU A 216 2.50 -2.76 7.71
CA GLU A 216 2.63 -4.10 7.12
C GLU A 216 1.29 -4.80 7.04
N TRP A 217 0.98 -5.35 5.87
CA TRP A 217 -0.20 -6.16 5.65
C TRP A 217 0.17 -7.63 5.82
N LEU A 218 -0.30 -8.23 6.91
CA LEU A 218 0.02 -9.62 7.28
C LEU A 218 -1.22 -10.52 7.14
N PRO A 219 -1.56 -11.00 5.93
CA PRO A 219 -2.66 -11.94 5.75
C PRO A 219 -2.27 -13.31 6.28
N VAL A 220 -3.01 -13.81 7.27
CA VAL A 220 -2.84 -15.18 7.78
C VAL A 220 -3.80 -16.09 7.02
N ILE A 221 -3.24 -16.95 6.17
CA ILE A 221 -3.99 -17.84 5.28
C ILE A 221 -4.20 -19.19 5.96
N ASN A 222 -5.45 -19.57 6.19
CA ASN A 222 -5.82 -20.92 6.61
C ASN A 222 -6.05 -21.80 5.38
N TYR A 223 -4.96 -22.37 4.86
CA TYR A 223 -5.02 -23.24 3.68
C TYR A 223 -5.98 -24.44 3.84
N PRO A 224 -6.05 -25.13 4.99
CA PRO A 224 -7.07 -26.17 5.21
C PRO A 224 -8.50 -25.67 5.00
N GLN A 225 -8.86 -24.49 5.52
CA GLN A 225 -10.18 -23.87 5.29
C GLN A 225 -10.43 -23.51 3.83
N TYR A 226 -9.39 -23.02 3.13
CA TYR A 226 -9.45 -22.78 1.69
C TYR A 226 -9.73 -24.08 0.92
N PHE A 227 -8.98 -25.15 1.21
CA PHE A 227 -9.14 -26.46 0.57
C PHE A 227 -10.55 -27.02 0.77
N THR A 228 -11.08 -26.96 2.00
CA THR A 228 -12.45 -27.40 2.28
C THR A 228 -13.48 -26.52 1.59
N SER A 229 -13.23 -25.22 1.46
CA SER A 229 -14.11 -24.28 0.76
C SER A 229 -14.13 -24.50 -0.75
N CYS A 230 -12.98 -24.80 -1.37
CA CYS A 230 -12.88 -25.18 -2.79
C CYS A 230 -13.61 -26.50 -3.07
N ALA A 231 -13.55 -27.46 -2.12
CA ALA A 231 -14.17 -28.78 -2.21
C ALA A 231 -13.80 -29.51 -3.54
N PRO A 232 -12.55 -29.98 -3.70
CA PRO A 232 -12.06 -30.50 -4.97
C PRO A 232 -12.83 -31.73 -5.46
N LYS A 233 -13.25 -31.70 -6.73
CA LYS A 233 -14.03 -32.78 -7.38
C LYS A 233 -13.13 -33.92 -7.85
N ARG A 234 -12.08 -33.57 -8.57
CA ARG A 234 -11.12 -34.48 -9.20
C ARG A 234 -9.77 -33.78 -9.34
N CYS A 235 -8.70 -34.55 -9.17
CA CYS A 235 -7.34 -34.15 -9.52
C CYS A 235 -6.81 -35.05 -10.64
N THR A 236 -6.02 -34.48 -11.51
CA THR A 236 -5.36 -35.15 -12.62
C THR A 236 -3.88 -34.79 -12.63
N TYR A 237 -3.02 -35.76 -12.85
CA TYR A 237 -1.60 -35.52 -13.04
C TYR A 237 -1.07 -36.39 -14.17
N THR A 238 -0.02 -35.92 -14.85
CA THR A 238 0.66 -36.70 -15.88
C THR A 238 1.80 -37.48 -15.26
N GLU A 239 1.86 -38.76 -15.57
CA GLU A 239 3.02 -39.61 -15.30
C GLU A 239 3.71 -39.94 -16.62
N ILE A 240 5.04 -39.85 -16.63
CA ILE A 240 5.84 -40.24 -17.79
C ILE A 240 5.87 -41.76 -17.84
N ASN A 241 5.25 -42.33 -18.88
CA ASN A 241 5.35 -43.75 -19.09
C ASN A 241 6.74 -44.08 -19.62
N HIS A 242 7.54 -44.81 -18.85
CA HIS A 242 8.79 -45.35 -19.35
C HIS A 242 8.46 -46.30 -20.50
N MET A 243 8.85 -45.88 -21.71
CA MET A 243 8.60 -46.59 -22.96
C MET A 243 8.75 -48.11 -22.78
N ASN A 244 7.68 -48.86 -23.06
CA ASN A 244 7.75 -50.31 -23.06
C ASN A 244 8.77 -50.74 -24.13
N LEU A 245 9.96 -51.12 -23.69
CA LEU A 245 11.08 -51.59 -24.54
C LEU A 245 10.61 -52.65 -25.56
N VAL A 246 9.66 -53.48 -25.14
CA VAL A 246 9.00 -54.51 -25.97
C VAL A 246 8.17 -53.90 -27.09
N TYR A 247 7.42 -52.83 -26.81
CA TYR A 247 6.61 -52.13 -27.82
C TYR A 247 7.49 -51.42 -28.85
N SER A 248 8.55 -50.74 -28.40
CA SER A 248 9.53 -50.11 -29.30
C SER A 248 10.26 -51.13 -30.17
N ALA A 249 10.66 -52.28 -29.60
CA ALA A 249 11.27 -53.37 -30.35
C ALA A 249 10.28 -53.99 -31.36
N ALA A 250 9.02 -54.20 -30.96
CA ALA A 250 7.98 -54.71 -31.84
C ALA A 250 7.68 -53.75 -33.00
N LEU A 251 7.68 -52.44 -32.74
CA LEU A 251 7.50 -51.41 -33.77
C LEU A 251 8.66 -51.44 -34.78
N LEU A 252 9.91 -51.54 -34.32
CA LEU A 252 11.08 -51.64 -35.19
C LEU A 252 11.07 -52.92 -36.04
N LEU A 253 10.67 -54.06 -35.45
CA LEU A 253 10.52 -55.33 -36.18
C LEU A 253 9.38 -55.26 -37.20
N ALA A 254 8.25 -54.66 -36.85
CA ALA A 254 7.12 -54.44 -37.76
C ALA A 254 7.50 -53.50 -38.91
N LEU A 255 8.27 -52.44 -38.64
CA LEU A 255 8.78 -51.53 -39.66
C LEU A 255 9.77 -52.24 -40.58
N TYR A 256 10.70 -53.04 -40.04
CA TYR A 256 11.66 -53.81 -40.83
C TYR A 256 10.97 -54.85 -41.72
N GLY A 257 9.96 -55.54 -41.19
CA GLY A 257 9.15 -56.51 -41.92
C GLY A 257 8.29 -55.87 -43.03
N GLY A 258 7.59 -54.78 -42.73
CA GLY A 258 6.78 -54.06 -43.72
C GLY A 258 7.64 -53.41 -44.81
N LEU A 259 8.76 -52.82 -44.42
CA LEU A 259 9.69 -52.16 -45.33
C LEU A 259 10.36 -53.15 -46.29
N THR A 260 10.71 -54.36 -45.85
CA THR A 260 11.28 -55.40 -46.72
C THR A 260 10.29 -55.94 -47.73
N ILE A 261 9.01 -56.09 -47.36
CA ILE A 261 7.94 -56.48 -48.29
C ILE A 261 7.70 -55.38 -49.33
N LEU A 262 7.62 -54.12 -48.89
CA LEU A 262 7.43 -52.98 -49.78
C LEU A 262 8.63 -52.78 -50.72
N LEU A 263 9.87 -52.92 -50.22
CA LEU A 263 11.07 -52.90 -51.06
C LEU A 263 11.07 -54.06 -52.06
N ARG A 264 10.63 -55.26 -51.69
CA ARG A 264 10.51 -56.37 -52.66
C ARG A 264 9.50 -56.06 -53.77
N LEU A 265 8.34 -55.48 -53.43
CA LEU A 265 7.35 -55.03 -54.41
C LEU A 265 7.90 -53.92 -55.32
N ILE A 266 8.51 -52.90 -54.74
CA ILE A 266 9.09 -51.78 -55.47
C ILE A 266 10.28 -52.25 -56.31
N THR A 267 11.16 -53.10 -55.80
CA THR A 267 12.28 -53.65 -56.58
C THR A 267 11.80 -54.54 -57.70
N SER A 268 10.76 -55.37 -57.51
CA SER A 268 10.21 -56.17 -58.60
C SER A 268 9.59 -55.28 -59.69
N PHE A 269 8.89 -54.22 -59.29
CA PHE A 269 8.34 -53.23 -60.22
C PHE A 269 9.43 -52.42 -60.93
N LEU A 270 10.41 -51.92 -60.18
CA LEU A 270 11.56 -51.19 -60.70
C LEU A 270 12.40 -52.08 -61.60
N VAL A 271 12.61 -53.36 -61.32
CA VAL A 271 13.34 -54.27 -62.22
C VAL A 271 12.56 -54.46 -63.52
N SER A 272 11.24 -54.67 -63.50
CA SER A 272 10.42 -54.71 -64.71
C SER A 272 10.43 -53.40 -65.50
N VAL A 273 10.48 -52.25 -64.81
CA VAL A 273 10.57 -50.93 -65.43
C VAL A 273 11.99 -50.63 -65.92
N PHE A 274 13.04 -51.06 -65.21
CA PHE A 274 14.45 -50.86 -65.56
C PHE A 274 14.85 -51.76 -66.73
N PHE A 275 14.33 -52.99 -66.82
CA PHE A 275 14.46 -53.80 -68.03
C PHE A 275 13.73 -53.17 -69.24
N LYS A 276 12.71 -52.32 -69.01
CA LYS A 276 12.09 -51.51 -70.06
C LYS A 276 12.83 -50.18 -70.35
N LEU A 277 13.63 -49.66 -69.41
CA LEU A 277 14.30 -48.35 -69.51
C LEU A 277 15.84 -48.41 -69.63
N LYS A 278 16.45 -49.60 -69.64
CA LYS A 278 17.89 -49.82 -69.91
C LYS A 278 18.21 -49.64 -71.40
N HIS A 279 17.89 -48.46 -71.93
CA HIS A 279 18.58 -47.86 -73.07
C HIS A 279 19.33 -46.56 -72.68
N HIS A 280 19.16 -45.93 -71.51
CA HIS A 280 20.00 -44.74 -71.24
C HIS A 280 20.36 -44.47 -69.77
N SER A 281 21.68 -44.53 -69.54
CA SER A 281 22.54 -43.72 -68.68
C SER A 281 22.14 -43.36 -67.23
N THR A 282 22.91 -43.99 -66.32
CA THR A 282 23.71 -43.49 -65.18
C THR A 282 23.30 -42.34 -64.23
N ASN A 283 23.35 -42.73 -62.95
CA ASN A 283 23.81 -42.05 -61.72
C ASN A 283 22.98 -40.92 -61.09
N ASN A 284 22.65 -41.12 -59.80
CA ASN A 284 22.75 -40.12 -58.74
C ASN A 284 22.77 -40.79 -57.35
N ASN A 285 23.72 -40.37 -56.52
CA ASN A 285 23.85 -40.76 -55.11
C ASN A 285 22.78 -40.03 -54.28
N LEU A 286 21.91 -40.78 -53.58
CA LEU A 286 20.93 -40.22 -52.65
C LEU A 286 21.24 -40.66 -51.21
N ASN A 287 21.55 -39.66 -50.37
CA ASN A 287 21.91 -39.78 -48.96
C ASN A 287 20.90 -40.61 -48.14
N ARG A 288 21.36 -41.77 -47.63
CA ARG A 288 20.60 -42.68 -46.76
C ARG A 288 20.57 -42.27 -45.27
N GLY A 289 21.22 -41.17 -44.88
CA GLY A 289 21.34 -40.75 -43.48
C GLY A 289 20.17 -39.91 -42.93
N THR A 290 19.47 -39.16 -43.78
CA THR A 290 18.55 -38.10 -43.31
C THR A 290 17.15 -38.62 -42.95
N VAL A 291 16.69 -39.73 -43.54
CA VAL A 291 15.36 -40.31 -43.26
C VAL A 291 15.34 -41.03 -41.91
N CYS A 292 16.45 -41.62 -41.48
CA CYS A 292 16.54 -42.29 -40.18
C CYS A 292 16.44 -41.30 -39.00
N ILE A 293 16.95 -40.08 -39.15
CA ILE A 293 16.94 -39.06 -38.08
C ILE A 293 15.52 -38.54 -37.82
N PHE A 294 14.73 -38.30 -38.87
CA PHE A 294 13.33 -37.86 -38.74
C PHE A 294 12.41 -38.96 -38.18
N LEU A 295 12.64 -40.24 -38.52
CA LEU A 295 11.88 -41.36 -37.97
C LEU A 295 12.23 -41.65 -36.50
N LEU A 296 13.50 -41.50 -36.11
CA LEU A 296 13.91 -41.62 -34.70
C LEU A 296 13.34 -40.48 -33.85
N TYR A 297 13.33 -39.24 -34.36
CA TYR A 297 12.76 -38.09 -33.64
C TYR A 297 11.26 -38.27 -33.33
N LYS A 298 10.46 -38.84 -34.25
CA LYS A 298 9.04 -39.18 -34.00
C LYS A 298 8.85 -40.38 -33.06
N SER A 299 9.84 -41.25 -32.91
CA SER A 299 9.79 -42.39 -31.98
C SER A 299 10.17 -42.03 -30.54
N LEU A 300 10.75 -40.84 -30.33
CA LEU A 300 11.14 -40.31 -29.02
C LEU A 300 10.04 -39.49 -28.35
N ASP A 301 8.84 -39.43 -28.94
CA ASP A 301 7.70 -38.76 -28.33
C ASP A 301 7.29 -39.49 -27.05
N VAL A 302 7.55 -38.85 -25.91
CA VAL A 302 7.36 -39.43 -24.59
C VAL A 302 5.87 -39.62 -24.35
N GLN A 303 5.43 -40.87 -24.22
CA GLN A 303 4.04 -41.14 -23.88
C GLN A 303 3.76 -40.73 -22.45
N THR A 304 2.84 -39.78 -22.27
CA THR A 304 2.34 -39.37 -20.96
C THR A 304 0.95 -39.96 -20.74
N THR A 305 0.68 -40.41 -19.51
CA THR A 305 -0.62 -40.92 -19.11
C THR A 305 -1.22 -40.03 -18.03
N ASN A 306 -2.49 -39.64 -18.20
CA ASN A 306 -3.23 -38.86 -17.22
C ASN A 306 -3.86 -39.79 -16.17
N ILE A 307 -3.48 -39.63 -14.91
CA ILE A 307 -4.06 -40.37 -13.79
C ILE A 307 -5.09 -39.48 -13.10
N ILE A 308 -6.26 -40.04 -12.79
CA ILE A 308 -7.39 -39.32 -12.19
C ILE A 308 -7.64 -39.79 -10.76
N VAL A 309 -7.66 -38.85 -9.82
CA VAL A 309 -8.00 -39.07 -8.40
C VAL A 309 -9.29 -38.33 -8.08
N SER A 310 -10.32 -39.06 -7.67
CA SER A 310 -11.63 -38.48 -7.34
C SER A 310 -11.71 -38.06 -5.87
N LYS A 311 -12.25 -36.87 -5.59
CA LYS A 311 -12.48 -36.30 -4.24
C LYS A 311 -11.29 -36.51 -3.28
N PRO A 312 -10.11 -35.93 -3.57
CA PRO A 312 -8.92 -36.12 -2.76
C PRO A 312 -9.09 -35.54 -1.34
N SER A 313 -8.47 -36.18 -0.35
CA SER A 313 -8.27 -35.56 0.96
C SER A 313 -7.14 -34.53 0.89
N LEU A 314 -7.08 -33.61 1.86
CA LEU A 314 -5.99 -32.62 1.93
C LEU A 314 -4.61 -33.28 2.00
N ILE A 315 -4.49 -34.39 2.73
CA ILE A 315 -3.25 -35.15 2.85
C ILE A 315 -2.85 -35.76 1.50
N ALA A 316 -3.82 -36.37 0.80
CA ALA A 316 -3.57 -36.95 -0.53
C ALA A 316 -3.18 -35.87 -1.55
N TYR A 317 -3.84 -34.72 -1.54
CA TYR A 317 -3.47 -33.58 -2.38
C TYR A 317 -2.04 -33.10 -2.10
N LYS A 318 -1.67 -32.89 -0.83
CA LYS A 318 -0.30 -32.46 -0.47
C LYS A 318 0.77 -33.45 -0.92
N GLN A 319 0.48 -34.76 -0.84
CA GLN A 319 1.38 -35.79 -1.35
C GLN A 319 1.53 -35.72 -2.86
N LEU A 320 0.41 -35.62 -3.60
CA LEU A 320 0.40 -35.48 -5.05
C LEU A 320 1.12 -34.21 -5.52
N GLN A 321 0.92 -33.10 -4.83
CA GLN A 321 1.57 -31.83 -5.15
C GLN A 321 3.08 -31.90 -4.95
N LYS A 322 3.54 -32.65 -3.93
CA LYS A 322 4.97 -32.88 -3.71
C LYS A 322 5.59 -33.79 -4.76
N SER A 323 4.86 -34.79 -5.24
CA SER A 323 5.37 -35.76 -6.22
C SER A 323 5.23 -35.30 -7.68
N HIS A 324 4.23 -34.47 -7.98
CA HIS A 324 3.89 -34.02 -9.33
C HIS A 324 3.58 -32.51 -9.36
N PRO A 325 4.51 -31.63 -8.95
CA PRO A 325 4.25 -30.20 -8.81
C PRO A 325 3.86 -29.52 -10.13
N ASP A 326 4.45 -29.95 -11.25
CA ASP A 326 4.32 -29.27 -12.54
C ASP A 326 3.09 -29.72 -13.36
N SER A 327 2.50 -30.87 -13.04
CA SER A 327 1.40 -31.46 -13.83
C SER A 327 0.12 -31.71 -13.07
N LEU A 328 0.11 -31.52 -11.75
CA LEU A 328 -1.08 -31.71 -10.93
C LEU A 328 -2.09 -30.58 -11.14
N GLU A 329 -3.26 -30.94 -11.65
CA GLU A 329 -4.41 -30.05 -11.78
C GLU A 329 -5.60 -30.60 -11.02
N CYS A 330 -6.27 -29.76 -10.23
CA CYS A 330 -7.42 -30.17 -9.43
C CYS A 330 -8.58 -29.21 -9.67
N SER A 331 -9.78 -29.70 -9.98
CA SER A 331 -10.95 -28.85 -10.19
C SER A 331 -11.72 -28.61 -8.89
N CYS A 332 -12.05 -27.35 -8.58
CA CYS A 332 -12.91 -26.99 -7.44
C CYS A 332 -14.39 -27.26 -7.72
N SER A 333 -15.17 -27.55 -6.67
CA SER A 333 -16.64 -27.52 -6.74
C SER A 333 -17.16 -26.09 -6.67
N ASN A 334 -16.61 -25.31 -5.75
CA ASN A 334 -16.96 -23.91 -5.55
C ASN A 334 -15.89 -23.04 -6.22
N ILE A 335 -16.31 -22.31 -7.25
CA ILE A 335 -15.40 -21.45 -8.02
C ILE A 335 -15.24 -20.05 -7.42
N VAL A 336 -16.14 -19.66 -6.51
CA VAL A 336 -16.12 -18.37 -5.80
C VAL A 336 -15.98 -18.65 -4.31
N ILE A 337 -14.87 -18.19 -3.72
CA ILE A 337 -14.55 -18.43 -2.32
C ILE A 337 -14.27 -17.09 -1.63
N PRO A 338 -15.16 -16.62 -0.74
CA PRO A 338 -14.95 -15.37 0.00
C PRO A 338 -13.69 -15.43 0.86
N PHE A 339 -12.88 -14.37 0.83
CA PHE A 339 -11.65 -14.28 1.61
C PHE A 339 -11.89 -14.47 3.11
N GLN A 340 -12.98 -13.90 3.65
CA GLN A 340 -13.36 -14.07 5.06
C GLN A 340 -13.48 -15.53 5.54
N LYS A 341 -13.61 -16.52 4.64
CA LYS A 341 -13.65 -17.94 5.02
C LYS A 341 -12.29 -18.52 5.38
N PHE A 342 -11.20 -17.97 4.83
CA PHE A 342 -9.88 -18.59 4.91
C PHE A 342 -8.72 -17.61 5.09
N VAL A 343 -8.98 -16.31 5.12
CA VAL A 343 -7.98 -15.26 5.37
C VAL A 343 -8.34 -14.52 6.64
N ILE A 344 -7.39 -14.44 7.57
CA ILE A 344 -7.48 -13.61 8.76
C ILE A 344 -6.59 -12.39 8.54
N TRP A 345 -7.18 -11.21 8.65
CA TRP A 345 -6.52 -9.93 8.45
C TRP A 345 -6.00 -9.37 9.78
N SER A 346 -4.69 -9.19 9.89
CA SER A 346 -4.05 -8.60 11.08
C SER A 346 -2.96 -7.60 10.66
N PRO A 347 -3.32 -6.43 10.14
CA PRO A 347 -2.33 -5.43 9.73
C PRO A 347 -1.50 -4.96 10.93
N ARG A 348 -0.20 -4.74 10.72
CA ARG A 348 0.63 -4.02 11.67
C ARG A 348 0.40 -2.53 11.48
N LEU A 349 -0.22 -1.89 12.47
CA LEU A 349 -0.40 -0.45 12.50
C LEU A 349 0.88 0.24 12.97
N HIS A 350 1.04 1.48 12.55
CA HIS A 350 2.09 2.36 13.02
C HIS A 350 2.02 2.55 14.53
N GLN A 351 3.17 2.65 15.21
CA GLN A 351 3.22 2.69 16.69
C GLN A 351 2.39 3.83 17.30
N LEU A 352 2.24 4.95 16.57
CA LEU A 352 1.38 6.06 16.98
C LEU A 352 -0.06 5.59 17.28
N CYS A 353 -0.59 4.64 16.51
CA CYS A 353 -1.96 4.14 16.61
C CYS A 353 -2.22 3.25 17.84
N SER A 354 -1.20 2.92 18.63
CA SER A 354 -1.32 2.18 19.89
C SER A 354 -0.66 2.92 21.06
N SER A 355 -0.31 4.18 20.84
CA SER A 355 0.39 5.01 21.83
C SER A 355 -0.56 5.81 22.72
N ASP A 356 -0.03 6.31 23.82
CA ASP A 356 -0.76 7.20 24.73
C ASP A 356 -1.25 8.48 24.02
N PHE A 357 -0.57 8.93 22.96
CA PHE A 357 -0.83 10.19 22.24
C PHE A 357 -2.18 10.27 21.49
N ILE A 358 -2.88 9.14 21.35
CA ILE A 358 -4.20 9.09 20.69
C ILE A 358 -5.30 8.64 21.66
N THR A 359 -4.98 8.49 22.95
CA THR A 359 -5.95 8.11 23.97
C THR A 359 -6.82 9.29 24.35
N GLU A 360 -8.06 9.02 24.76
CA GLU A 360 -8.97 10.05 25.31
C GLU A 360 -8.33 10.81 26.48
N ASN A 361 -7.55 10.12 27.31
CA ASN A 361 -6.84 10.75 28.42
C ASN A 361 -5.85 11.81 27.91
N TRP A 362 -5.01 11.48 26.93
CA TRP A 362 -4.09 12.44 26.33
C TRP A 362 -4.82 13.60 25.64
N ILE A 363 -5.86 13.30 24.85
CA ILE A 363 -6.67 14.31 24.16
C ILE A 363 -7.30 15.28 25.16
N SER A 364 -7.85 14.76 26.26
CA SER A 364 -8.44 15.57 27.33
C SER A 364 -7.39 16.46 28.01
N LEU A 365 -6.20 15.95 28.30
CA LEU A 365 -5.11 16.73 28.91
C LEU A 365 -4.68 17.89 28.02
N VAL A 366 -4.48 17.64 26.72
CA VAL A 366 -4.09 18.69 25.75
C VAL A 366 -5.22 19.69 25.52
N SER A 367 -6.49 19.28 25.63
CA SER A 367 -7.63 20.21 25.54
C SER A 367 -7.74 21.13 26.76
N LEU A 368 -7.45 20.63 27.96
CA LEU A 368 -7.52 21.38 29.22
C LEU A 368 -6.41 22.42 29.34
N THR A 369 -5.20 22.12 28.86
CA THR A 369 -4.10 23.11 28.82
C THR A 369 -4.46 24.31 27.96
N GLN A 370 -5.30 24.14 26.93
CA GLN A 370 -5.76 25.23 26.08
C GLN A 370 -6.70 26.21 26.81
N LEU A 371 -7.51 25.72 27.75
CA LEU A 371 -8.41 26.51 28.59
C LEU A 371 -7.68 27.26 29.73
N GLY A 372 -6.48 26.81 30.13
CA GLY A 372 -5.67 27.50 31.14
C GLY A 372 -4.88 28.70 30.60
N TRP A 373 -4.50 28.68 29.31
CA TRP A 373 -3.71 29.74 28.65
C TRP A 373 -4.59 30.82 28.04
N LEU A 374 -5.77 30.44 27.59
CA LEU A 374 -6.85 31.36 27.27
C LEU A 374 -7.58 31.64 28.59
N GLY A 375 -7.32 32.77 29.25
CA GLY A 375 -8.21 33.30 30.31
C GLY A 375 -9.60 33.67 29.77
N TRP A 376 -10.27 32.72 29.14
CA TRP A 376 -11.51 32.84 28.41
C TRP A 376 -12.56 32.10 29.23
N ASP A 377 -13.21 32.88 30.08
CA ASP A 377 -14.43 32.50 30.79
C ASP A 377 -15.49 32.08 29.75
N GLU A 378 -15.92 30.81 29.79
CA GLU A 378 -16.94 30.23 28.89
C GLU A 378 -18.32 30.90 29.03
N THR A 379 -18.50 31.85 29.96
CA THR A 379 -19.78 32.51 30.21
C THR A 379 -20.23 33.53 29.16
N ASN A 380 -19.41 33.90 28.17
CA ASN A 380 -19.75 34.96 27.20
C ASN A 380 -20.15 34.51 25.78
N TRP A 381 -20.41 33.21 25.54
CA TRP A 381 -20.83 32.72 24.21
C TRP A 381 -22.32 32.44 24.00
N PHE A 382 -23.20 32.92 24.89
CA PHE A 382 -24.63 33.02 24.61
C PHE A 382 -25.17 34.40 24.99
N GLY A 383 -25.02 35.35 24.08
CA GLY A 383 -25.56 36.70 24.22
C GLY A 383 -26.08 37.23 22.88
N PHE A 384 -27.06 36.55 22.28
CA PHE A 384 -28.00 37.24 21.39
C PHE A 384 -28.99 38.02 22.27
N SER A 385 -28.79 39.34 22.37
CA SER A 385 -29.86 40.33 22.55
C SER A 385 -29.39 41.68 22.04
#